data_AF-A0A0Q5ND04-F1
#
_entry.id   AF-A0A0Q5ND04-F1
#
_cell.length_a   1.000
_cell.length_b   1.000
_cell.length_c   1.000
_cell.angle_alpha   90.00
_cell.angle_beta   90.00
_cell.angle_gamma   90.00
#
_symmetry.space_group_name_H-M   'P 1'
#
loop_
_entity.id
_entity.type
_entity.pdbx_description
1 polymer ?
#
loop_
_entity_poly.entity_id
_entity_poly.type
_entity_poly.pdbx_seq_one_letter_code
_entity_poly.pdbx_strand_id
1 'polypeptide(L)'
;MFKAKFISTLRLAIIGLSLCVVTSCSKQGYLFTSFHEPATDGLRFLYSYDAYHWTDLNKTFLKPEVGTQKVLRDPSIAQGPDGTFHLVWTCSWKGDKGFGYASSKDLINWSEQKFLPVMESEPKTVNVWAPEIFYDDEKAEFVIIWASTIPFRFAKGIEDEENNHRMYSITTKDFINFSKPKLFLDPGFSVIDAVIVKRAVKDYVLVLKDNTRPNRNLKVAFGQDALGPYRDVSETFSPKLTEGPTVVKAKNDWLIYFDAYGQKIYSAYKTSDFKNFKDVTSEVSVPEGHKHGTIIKVKRKVIEGLKK
;
A
#
# COMPACT_ATOMS: atom_id res chain seq x y z
N MET A 1 89.36 -30.48 8.57
CA MET A 1 88.27 -30.30 9.58
C MET A 1 86.97 -29.99 8.83
N PHE A 2 85.86 -30.50 9.34
CA PHE A 2 84.61 -30.85 8.63
C PHE A 2 83.79 -29.71 7.97
N LYS A 3 83.18 -30.09 6.82
CA LYS A 3 81.81 -29.83 6.31
C LYS A 3 81.37 -28.46 5.74
N ALA A 4 81.06 -28.52 4.44
CA ALA A 4 80.10 -27.67 3.74
C ALA A 4 78.66 -27.81 4.29
N LYS A 5 77.83 -26.77 4.12
CA LYS A 5 76.36 -26.89 4.06
C LYS A 5 75.71 -25.84 3.16
N PHE A 6 75.15 -26.36 2.07
CA PHE A 6 74.06 -25.83 1.26
C PHE A 6 72.82 -25.52 2.13
N ILE A 7 72.19 -24.37 1.93
CA ILE A 7 70.76 -24.11 2.24
C ILE A 7 70.26 -23.17 1.14
N SER A 8 69.66 -23.70 0.07
CA SER A 8 68.23 -24.02 -0.08
C SER A 8 67.33 -22.77 -0.14
N THR A 9 66.98 -22.45 -1.38
CA THR A 9 65.82 -21.67 -1.86
C THR A 9 64.55 -21.80 -1.01
N LEU A 10 63.91 -20.68 -0.72
CA LEU A 10 62.46 -20.63 -0.49
C LEU A 10 61.86 -19.45 -1.28
N ARG A 11 61.36 -19.75 -2.47
CA ARG A 11 60.48 -18.84 -3.22
C ARG A 11 59.11 -18.87 -2.54
N LEU A 12 58.73 -17.79 -1.89
CA LEU A 12 57.36 -17.59 -1.42
C LEU A 12 56.48 -17.29 -2.65
N ALA A 13 55.76 -18.30 -3.14
CA ALA A 13 54.68 -18.09 -4.09
C ALA A 13 53.46 -17.57 -3.32
N ILE A 14 53.22 -16.26 -3.38
CA ILE A 14 51.97 -15.66 -2.91
C ILE A 14 50.91 -15.95 -3.98
N ILE A 15 50.12 -17.00 -3.78
CA ILE A 15 48.91 -17.24 -4.55
C ILE A 15 47.88 -16.21 -4.08
N GLY A 16 47.74 -15.13 -4.85
CA GLY A 16 46.67 -14.15 -4.68
C GLY A 16 45.33 -14.80 -5.04
N LEU A 17 44.61 -15.27 -4.03
CA LEU A 17 43.22 -15.71 -4.19
C LEU A 17 42.36 -14.44 -4.33
N SER A 18 42.10 -14.02 -5.57
CA SER A 18 41.08 -13.01 -5.88
C SER A 18 39.72 -13.54 -5.43
N LEU A 19 39.30 -13.19 -4.21
CA LEU A 19 37.91 -13.24 -3.82
C LEU A 19 37.15 -12.21 -4.66
N CYS A 20 36.59 -12.66 -5.78
CA CYS A 20 35.44 -11.98 -6.38
C CYS A 20 34.31 -12.02 -5.36
N VAL A 21 34.22 -10.98 -4.52
CA VAL A 21 33.01 -10.68 -3.77
C VAL A 21 31.95 -10.36 -4.81
N VAL A 22 31.15 -11.36 -5.17
CA VAL A 22 29.93 -11.17 -5.96
C VAL A 22 29.00 -10.37 -5.06
N THR A 23 29.10 -9.05 -5.13
CA THR A 23 28.15 -8.13 -4.51
C THR A 23 26.79 -8.47 -5.08
N SER A 24 25.96 -9.12 -4.27
CA SER A 24 24.59 -9.47 -4.62
C SER A 24 23.87 -8.21 -5.09
N CYS A 25 23.65 -8.11 -6.39
CA CYS A 25 22.66 -7.20 -6.98
C CYS A 25 21.37 -7.25 -6.16
N SER A 26 20.75 -6.08 -5.96
CA SER A 26 19.52 -5.86 -5.18
C SER A 26 18.60 -7.09 -5.15
N LYS A 27 18.45 -7.72 -3.97
CA LYS A 27 17.59 -8.90 -3.75
C LYS A 27 16.11 -8.55 -3.59
N GLN A 28 15.70 -7.33 -3.92
CA GLN A 28 14.35 -6.83 -3.71
C GLN A 28 13.66 -6.53 -5.04
N GLY A 29 12.35 -6.67 -5.05
CA GLY A 29 11.46 -6.17 -6.09
C GLY A 29 10.23 -5.58 -5.45
N TYR A 30 9.26 -5.23 -6.27
CA TYR A 30 8.03 -4.59 -5.88
C TYR A 30 6.86 -5.45 -6.34
N LEU A 31 5.86 -5.55 -5.48
CA LEU A 31 4.59 -6.19 -5.77
C LEU A 31 3.50 -5.13 -5.65
N PHE A 32 2.53 -5.17 -6.55
CA PHE A 32 1.40 -4.26 -6.58
C PHE A 32 0.12 -5.10 -6.55
N THR A 33 -0.67 -4.98 -5.48
CA THR A 33 -2.03 -5.56 -5.47
C THR A 33 -2.92 -4.78 -6.43
N SER A 34 -3.86 -5.48 -7.05
CA SER A 34 -4.84 -4.88 -7.95
C SER A 34 -6.06 -5.78 -8.04
N PHE A 35 -7.08 -5.28 -8.71
CA PHE A 35 -8.22 -6.03 -9.22
C PHE A 35 -8.56 -5.53 -10.63
N HIS A 36 -9.45 -6.24 -11.33
CA HIS A 36 -10.09 -5.76 -12.56
C HIS A 36 -11.57 -5.56 -12.30
N GLU A 37 -12.20 -4.57 -12.93
CA GLU A 37 -13.66 -4.47 -12.95
C GLU A 37 -14.26 -5.70 -13.68
N PRO A 38 -15.39 -6.26 -13.22
CA PRO A 38 -16.31 -5.77 -12.17
C PRO A 38 -15.97 -6.23 -10.74
N ALA A 39 -14.70 -6.53 -10.45
CA ALA A 39 -14.16 -6.92 -9.14
C ALA A 39 -14.64 -8.26 -8.56
N THR A 40 -15.28 -9.09 -9.38
CA THR A 40 -15.75 -10.44 -8.99
C THR A 40 -14.68 -11.52 -9.14
N ASP A 41 -13.66 -11.28 -9.98
CA ASP A 41 -12.59 -12.25 -10.21
C ASP A 41 -11.70 -12.40 -8.99
N GLY A 42 -11.36 -11.29 -8.32
CA GLY A 42 -10.54 -11.29 -7.12
C GLY A 42 -9.17 -10.63 -7.25
N LEU A 43 -8.31 -10.95 -6.29
CA LEU A 43 -6.98 -10.36 -6.12
C LEU A 43 -6.07 -10.71 -7.29
N ARG A 44 -5.45 -9.68 -7.85
CA ARG A 44 -4.39 -9.77 -8.86
C ARG A 44 -3.12 -9.13 -8.31
N PHE A 45 -1.99 -9.53 -8.88
CA PHE A 45 -0.70 -8.96 -8.56
C PHE A 45 0.03 -8.56 -9.83
N LEU A 46 0.63 -7.38 -9.81
CA LEU A 46 1.70 -7.00 -10.72
C LEU A 46 3.04 -7.03 -9.99
N TYR A 47 4.12 -7.17 -10.73
CA TYR A 47 5.46 -7.05 -10.18
C TYR A 47 6.32 -6.08 -10.99
N SER A 48 7.32 -5.51 -10.31
CA SER A 48 8.34 -4.67 -10.91
C SER A 48 9.68 -4.87 -10.21
N TYR A 49 10.79 -4.66 -10.91
CA TYR A 49 12.13 -4.65 -10.31
C TYR A 49 12.69 -3.24 -10.11
N ASP A 50 12.10 -2.23 -10.74
CA ASP A 50 12.51 -0.84 -10.64
C ASP A 50 11.45 0.07 -10.01
N ALA A 51 10.22 -0.44 -9.80
CA ALA A 51 9.03 0.29 -9.40
C ALA A 51 8.49 1.28 -10.43
N TYR A 52 8.97 1.23 -11.68
CA TYR A 52 8.52 2.08 -12.79
C TYR A 52 7.74 1.26 -13.83
N HIS A 53 8.26 0.10 -14.19
CA HIS A 53 7.69 -0.76 -15.24
C HIS A 53 7.08 -2.01 -14.61
N TRP A 54 5.76 -2.15 -14.74
CA TRP A 54 4.99 -3.21 -14.11
C TRP A 54 4.65 -4.31 -15.11
N THR A 55 4.71 -5.56 -14.65
CA THR A 55 4.29 -6.74 -15.41
C THR A 55 3.17 -7.44 -14.64
N ASP A 56 2.04 -7.68 -15.32
CA ASP A 56 0.94 -8.48 -14.77
C ASP A 56 1.36 -9.95 -14.64
N LEU A 57 1.06 -10.57 -13.49
CA LEU A 57 1.21 -12.02 -13.32
C LEU A 57 0.12 -12.81 -14.04
N ASN A 58 -0.93 -12.14 -14.52
CA ASN A 58 -2.04 -12.67 -15.31
C ASN A 58 -2.74 -13.86 -14.63
N LYS A 59 -2.92 -13.75 -13.32
CA LYS A 59 -3.52 -14.77 -12.45
C LYS A 59 -4.39 -14.10 -11.37
N THR A 60 -5.42 -14.81 -10.95
CA THR A 60 -6.19 -14.50 -9.74
C THR A 60 -5.62 -15.30 -8.56
N PHE A 61 -5.28 -14.62 -7.48
CA PHE A 61 -4.65 -15.22 -6.29
C PHE A 61 -5.61 -15.45 -5.12
N LEU A 62 -6.71 -14.70 -5.06
CA LEU A 62 -7.75 -14.86 -4.04
C LEU A 62 -9.09 -14.42 -4.61
N LYS A 63 -10.07 -15.32 -4.72
CA LYS A 63 -11.44 -14.98 -5.13
C LYS A 63 -12.22 -14.46 -3.92
N PRO A 64 -13.04 -13.40 -4.03
CA PRO A 64 -13.82 -12.91 -2.89
C PRO A 64 -14.95 -13.87 -2.51
N GLU A 65 -15.07 -14.16 -1.21
CA GLU A 65 -16.14 -15.01 -0.67
C GLU A 65 -16.95 -14.34 0.45
N VAL A 66 -16.44 -13.24 1.01
CA VAL A 66 -17.06 -12.45 2.09
C VAL A 66 -17.68 -11.15 1.57
N GLY A 67 -18.58 -10.58 2.39
CA GLY A 67 -19.40 -9.44 2.02
C GLY A 67 -20.65 -9.84 1.24
N THR A 68 -21.68 -9.00 1.29
CA THR A 68 -22.96 -9.27 0.62
C THR A 68 -22.82 -9.35 -0.89
N GLN A 69 -21.96 -8.52 -1.49
CA GLN A 69 -21.72 -8.50 -2.93
C GLN A 69 -20.57 -9.40 -3.39
N LYS A 70 -19.72 -9.88 -2.46
CA LYS A 70 -18.56 -10.73 -2.76
C LYS A 70 -17.68 -10.15 -3.86
N VAL A 71 -17.28 -8.90 -3.69
CA VAL A 71 -16.29 -8.25 -4.56
C VAL A 71 -14.94 -8.13 -3.85
N LEU A 72 -13.87 -7.97 -4.62
CA LEU A 72 -12.55 -7.62 -4.11
C LEU A 72 -12.08 -6.35 -4.81
N ARG A 73 -12.37 -5.20 -4.20
CA ARG A 73 -11.89 -3.89 -4.66
C ARG A 73 -10.89 -3.31 -3.67
N ASP A 74 -10.01 -2.47 -4.19
CA ASP A 74 -9.06 -1.70 -3.40
C ASP A 74 -8.23 -2.58 -2.43
N PRO A 75 -7.65 -3.71 -2.88
CA PRO A 75 -6.90 -4.59 -1.99
C PRO A 75 -5.67 -3.89 -1.44
N SER A 76 -5.57 -3.81 -0.12
CA SER A 76 -4.42 -3.29 0.59
C SER A 76 -3.66 -4.38 1.34
N ILE A 77 -2.34 -4.33 1.30
CA ILE A 77 -1.47 -5.36 1.84
C ILE A 77 -0.30 -4.80 2.66
N ALA A 78 -0.04 -5.43 3.81
CA ALA A 78 1.14 -5.17 4.62
C ALA A 78 1.78 -6.49 5.07
N GLN A 79 3.11 -6.49 5.23
CA GLN A 79 3.83 -7.63 5.79
C GLN A 79 4.18 -7.36 7.26
N GLY A 80 3.77 -8.27 8.14
CA GLY A 80 4.14 -8.26 9.55
C GLY A 80 5.60 -8.66 9.79
N PRO A 81 6.10 -8.44 11.02
CA PRO A 81 7.48 -8.75 11.40
C PRO A 81 7.78 -10.26 11.37
N ASP A 82 6.75 -11.10 11.47
CA ASP A 82 6.82 -12.55 11.37
C ASP A 82 6.82 -13.07 9.92
N GLY A 83 6.79 -12.15 8.95
CA GLY A 83 6.74 -12.43 7.52
C GLY A 83 5.36 -12.76 6.96
N THR A 84 4.30 -12.74 7.76
CA THR A 84 2.92 -12.89 7.26
C THR A 84 2.49 -11.66 6.48
N PHE A 85 1.90 -11.88 5.32
CA PHE A 85 1.19 -10.85 4.57
C PHE A 85 -0.27 -10.81 5.02
N HIS A 86 -0.76 -9.62 5.31
CA HIS A 86 -2.13 -9.35 5.71
C HIS A 86 -2.80 -8.50 4.64
N LEU A 87 -3.94 -8.97 4.15
CA LEU A 87 -4.70 -8.36 3.07
C LEU A 87 -6.07 -7.90 3.61
N VAL A 88 -6.46 -6.69 3.26
CA VAL A 88 -7.80 -6.14 3.48
C VAL A 88 -8.37 -5.59 2.17
N TRP A 89 -9.70 -5.59 2.00
CA TRP A 89 -10.33 -5.10 0.76
C TRP A 89 -11.79 -4.69 0.95
N THR A 90 -12.29 -3.82 0.08
CA THR A 90 -13.72 -3.49 -0.03
C THR A 90 -14.48 -4.72 -0.55
N CYS A 91 -15.38 -5.29 0.26
CA CYS A 91 -16.13 -6.50 -0.08
C CYS A 91 -17.58 -6.27 -0.56
N SER A 92 -18.09 -5.05 -0.39
CA SER A 92 -19.36 -4.57 -0.96
C SER A 92 -19.32 -3.06 -1.18
N TRP A 93 -20.01 -2.58 -2.21
CA TRP A 93 -20.10 -1.15 -2.52
C TRP A 93 -20.98 -0.37 -1.53
N LYS A 94 -22.08 -0.92 -1.03
CA LYS A 94 -22.92 -0.32 0.02
C LYS A 94 -23.59 -1.44 0.82
N GLY A 95 -24.09 -1.10 2.01
CA GLY A 95 -24.92 -1.99 2.83
C GLY A 95 -24.14 -2.86 3.82
N ASP A 96 -22.87 -3.15 3.55
CA ASP A 96 -22.01 -3.81 4.52
C ASP A 96 -21.40 -2.80 5.51
N LYS A 97 -21.16 -3.28 6.73
CA LYS A 97 -20.56 -2.55 7.85
C LYS A 97 -19.10 -2.95 8.10
N GLY A 98 -18.43 -3.46 7.08
CA GLY A 98 -17.12 -4.06 7.24
C GLY A 98 -16.39 -4.25 5.92
N PHE A 99 -15.20 -4.83 6.04
CA PHE A 99 -14.34 -5.17 4.92
C PHE A 99 -13.84 -6.60 5.03
N GLY A 100 -13.31 -7.15 3.93
CA GLY A 100 -12.72 -8.48 3.92
C GLY A 100 -11.31 -8.50 4.48
N TYR A 101 -10.91 -9.62 5.07
CA TYR A 101 -9.56 -9.88 5.56
C TYR A 101 -9.11 -11.31 5.25
N ALA A 102 -7.84 -11.47 4.87
CA ALA A 102 -7.16 -12.75 4.76
C ALA A 102 -5.66 -12.57 5.00
N SER A 103 -4.96 -13.66 5.28
CA SER A 103 -3.51 -13.64 5.47
C SER A 103 -2.82 -14.78 4.74
N SER A 104 -1.55 -14.60 4.41
CA SER A 104 -0.75 -15.61 3.73
C SER A 104 0.73 -15.49 4.09
N LYS A 105 1.46 -16.62 4.09
CA LYS A 105 2.93 -16.63 4.23
C LYS A 105 3.66 -16.59 2.89
N ASP A 106 2.97 -16.87 1.79
CA ASP A 106 3.57 -17.02 0.45
C ASP A 106 2.81 -16.30 -0.67
N LEU A 107 1.70 -15.63 -0.35
CA LEU A 107 0.79 -14.92 -1.26
C LEU A 107 0.05 -15.83 -2.27
N ILE A 108 0.13 -17.14 -2.08
CA ILE A 108 -0.51 -18.17 -2.92
C ILE A 108 -1.57 -18.91 -2.09
N ASN A 109 -1.16 -19.40 -0.92
CA ASN A 109 -2.01 -20.10 0.01
C ASN A 109 -2.54 -19.11 1.04
N TRP A 110 -3.83 -18.81 0.94
CA TRP A 110 -4.51 -17.84 1.80
C TRP A 110 -5.25 -18.55 2.93
N SER A 111 -5.31 -17.89 4.08
CA SER A 111 -6.22 -18.28 5.16
C SER A 111 -7.67 -18.17 4.72
N GLU A 112 -8.56 -18.78 5.50
CA GLU A 112 -9.99 -18.48 5.40
C GLU A 112 -10.23 -16.96 5.45
N GLN A 113 -11.13 -16.49 4.60
CA GLN A 113 -11.51 -15.09 4.54
C GLN A 113 -12.41 -14.75 5.72
N LYS A 114 -12.18 -13.60 6.33
CA LYS A 114 -13.01 -13.06 7.41
C LYS A 114 -13.67 -11.77 6.94
N PHE A 115 -14.92 -11.60 7.33
CA PHE A 115 -15.56 -10.28 7.32
C PHE A 115 -15.24 -9.58 8.64
N LEU A 116 -14.67 -8.38 8.59
CA LEU A 116 -14.36 -7.57 9.76
C LEU A 116 -15.43 -6.46 9.91
N PRO A 117 -16.37 -6.58 10.87
CA PRO A 117 -17.55 -5.71 10.99
C PRO A 117 -17.23 -4.38 11.70
N VAL A 118 -16.28 -3.63 11.16
CA VAL A 118 -15.68 -2.44 11.81
C VAL A 118 -16.63 -1.26 12.02
N MET A 119 -17.81 -1.25 11.40
CA MET A 119 -18.81 -0.18 11.55
C MET A 119 -20.17 -0.71 12.03
N GLU A 120 -20.21 -1.91 12.61
CA GLU A 120 -21.46 -2.55 13.06
C GLU A 120 -22.16 -1.76 14.18
N SER A 121 -21.38 -1.12 15.07
CA SER A 121 -21.92 -0.22 16.10
C SER A 121 -22.46 1.11 15.54
N GLU A 122 -22.34 1.35 14.23
CA GLU A 122 -22.74 2.58 13.55
C GLU A 122 -23.84 2.28 12.52
N PRO A 123 -25.11 2.16 12.96
CA PRO A 123 -26.19 1.63 12.13
C PRO A 123 -26.51 2.49 10.90
N LYS A 124 -26.18 3.79 10.93
CA LYS A 124 -26.36 4.72 9.80
C LYS A 124 -25.21 4.70 8.78
N THR A 125 -24.15 3.93 9.01
CA THR A 125 -23.02 3.82 8.06
C THR A 125 -23.49 3.38 6.68
N VAL A 126 -23.18 4.15 5.64
CA VAL A 126 -23.59 3.82 4.26
C VAL A 126 -22.64 2.77 3.64
N ASN A 127 -21.36 2.86 3.98
CA ASN A 127 -20.29 2.13 3.33
C ASN A 127 -19.04 1.98 4.21
N VAL A 128 -18.20 1.01 3.85
CA VAL A 128 -16.84 0.82 4.35
C VAL A 128 -15.95 0.59 3.12
N TRP A 129 -15.23 1.63 2.69
CA TRP A 129 -14.50 1.66 1.42
C TRP A 129 -13.00 1.77 1.60
N ALA A 130 -12.29 1.16 0.66
CA ALA A 130 -10.85 1.25 0.44
C ALA A 130 -10.05 1.14 1.76
N PRO A 131 -10.17 0.00 2.48
CA PRO A 131 -9.36 -0.20 3.67
C PRO A 131 -7.88 -0.24 3.28
N GLU A 132 -7.05 0.58 3.93
CA GLU A 132 -5.60 0.59 3.79
C GLU A 132 -4.97 0.06 5.07
N ILE A 133 -4.05 -0.90 4.95
CA ILE A 133 -3.32 -1.49 6.07
C ILE A 133 -1.87 -1.00 6.10
N PHE A 134 -1.43 -0.55 7.28
CA PHE A 134 -0.07 -0.09 7.54
C PHE A 134 0.47 -0.79 8.79
N TYR A 135 1.71 -1.31 8.73
CA TYR A 135 2.39 -1.81 9.93
C TYR A 135 3.21 -0.69 10.56
N ASP A 136 2.83 -0.27 11.76
CA ASP A 136 3.54 0.73 12.55
C ASP A 136 4.61 0.06 13.42
N ASP A 137 5.86 0.11 12.95
CA ASP A 137 7.03 -0.43 13.61
C ASP A 137 7.40 0.31 14.91
N GLU A 138 6.96 1.56 15.11
CA GLU A 138 7.21 2.28 16.38
C GLU A 138 6.38 1.72 17.54
N LYS A 139 5.20 1.18 17.24
CA LYS A 139 4.26 0.63 18.24
C LYS A 139 4.09 -0.88 18.15
N ALA A 140 4.71 -1.49 17.14
CA ALA A 140 4.58 -2.90 16.80
C ALA A 140 3.10 -3.33 16.69
N GLU A 141 2.32 -2.59 15.92
CA GLU A 141 0.91 -2.88 15.64
C GLU A 141 0.54 -2.53 14.20
N PHE A 142 -0.53 -3.12 13.71
CA PHE A 142 -1.14 -2.75 12.43
C PHE A 142 -2.16 -1.64 12.67
N VAL A 143 -2.13 -0.64 11.81
CA VAL A 143 -3.14 0.40 11.66
C VAL A 143 -3.92 0.10 10.39
N ILE A 144 -5.24 0.06 10.47
CA ILE A 144 -6.11 -0.08 9.30
C ILE A 144 -7.02 1.15 9.24
N ILE A 145 -6.99 1.86 8.12
CA ILE A 145 -7.84 3.03 7.88
C ILE A 145 -8.80 2.79 6.73
N TRP A 146 -9.98 3.38 6.75
CA TRP A 146 -10.98 3.25 5.68
C TRP A 146 -11.87 4.48 5.61
N ALA A 147 -12.58 4.64 4.48
CA ALA A 147 -13.57 5.70 4.31
C ALA A 147 -14.98 5.19 4.60
N SER A 148 -15.75 5.96 5.37
CA SER A 148 -17.17 5.70 5.61
C SER A 148 -17.96 6.99 5.57
N THR A 149 -19.17 6.93 5.03
CA THR A 149 -20.19 7.98 5.21
C THR A 149 -21.15 7.60 6.31
N ILE A 150 -21.41 8.55 7.22
CA ILE A 150 -22.51 8.48 8.19
C ILE A 150 -23.33 9.76 8.04
N PRO A 151 -24.53 9.69 7.43
CA PRO A 151 -25.31 10.87 7.09
C PRO A 151 -25.56 11.79 8.28
N PHE A 152 -25.47 13.10 8.04
CA PHE A 152 -25.68 14.17 9.03
C PHE A 152 -24.70 14.20 10.21
N ARG A 153 -23.58 13.46 10.14
CA ARG A 153 -22.56 13.46 11.21
C ARG A 153 -21.59 14.64 11.14
N PHE A 154 -21.29 15.08 9.93
CA PHE A 154 -20.31 16.15 9.67
C PHE A 154 -20.96 17.23 8.82
N ALA A 155 -20.34 18.41 8.78
CA ALA A 155 -20.78 19.48 7.89
C ALA A 155 -20.85 18.96 6.45
N LYS A 156 -22.03 19.11 5.82
CA LYS A 156 -22.32 18.63 4.46
C LYS A 156 -21.42 19.26 3.40
N GLY A 157 -21.16 20.57 3.54
CA GLY A 157 -20.56 21.36 2.47
C GLY A 157 -21.42 21.27 1.20
N ILE A 158 -20.83 20.77 0.12
CA ILE A 158 -21.48 20.61 -1.19
C ILE A 158 -21.76 19.14 -1.56
N GLU A 159 -21.41 18.19 -0.70
CA GLU A 159 -21.65 16.78 -0.96
C GLU A 159 -23.07 16.35 -0.62
N ASP A 160 -23.49 15.20 -1.14
CA ASP A 160 -24.69 14.53 -0.66
C ASP A 160 -24.45 13.93 0.74
N GLU A 161 -25.49 13.89 1.59
CA GLU A 161 -25.38 13.35 2.96
C GLU A 161 -25.00 11.86 2.98
N GLU A 162 -25.37 11.11 1.94
CA GLU A 162 -24.95 9.71 1.75
C GLU A 162 -23.64 9.57 0.96
N ASN A 163 -22.93 10.67 0.71
CA ASN A 163 -21.64 10.69 0.01
C ASN A 163 -20.60 11.65 0.65
N ASN A 164 -20.78 11.99 1.93
CA ASN A 164 -19.89 12.86 2.70
C ASN A 164 -18.98 12.04 3.63
N HIS A 165 -17.85 11.59 3.09
CA HIS A 165 -16.99 10.59 3.72
C HIS A 165 -16.03 11.20 4.74
N ARG A 166 -15.70 10.41 5.77
CA ARG A 166 -14.55 10.62 6.66
C ARG A 166 -13.73 9.35 6.79
N MET A 167 -12.47 9.53 7.18
CA MET A 167 -11.58 8.41 7.44
C MET A 167 -11.74 7.94 8.88
N TYR A 168 -11.77 6.63 9.07
CA TYR A 168 -11.81 5.96 10.36
C TYR A 168 -10.62 5.00 10.48
N SER A 169 -10.30 4.59 11.70
CA SER A 169 -9.19 3.68 11.98
C SER A 169 -9.50 2.66 13.06
N ILE A 170 -8.84 1.50 12.98
CA ILE A 170 -8.62 0.54 14.06
C ILE A 170 -7.15 0.17 14.14
N THR A 171 -6.74 -0.39 15.28
CA THR A 171 -5.46 -1.08 15.39
C THR A 171 -5.62 -2.52 15.86
N THR A 172 -4.63 -3.35 15.53
CA THR A 172 -4.52 -4.73 16.00
C THR A 172 -3.05 -5.18 16.01
N LYS A 173 -2.71 -6.14 16.86
CA LYS A 173 -1.39 -6.79 16.86
C LYS A 173 -1.42 -8.21 16.27
N ASP A 174 -2.61 -8.81 16.20
CA ASP A 174 -2.78 -10.25 16.00
C ASP A 174 -3.94 -10.62 15.06
N PHE A 175 -4.72 -9.65 14.58
CA PHE A 175 -5.95 -9.85 13.78
C PHE A 175 -7.00 -10.74 14.47
N ILE A 176 -6.96 -10.75 15.80
CA ILE A 176 -7.95 -11.39 16.67
C ILE A 176 -8.57 -10.30 17.56
N ASN A 177 -7.72 -9.49 18.19
CA ASN A 177 -8.11 -8.39 19.05
C ASN A 177 -7.96 -7.06 18.30
N PHE A 178 -9.04 -6.30 18.22
CA PHE A 178 -9.07 -5.00 17.55
C PHE A 178 -9.42 -3.90 18.54
N SER A 179 -8.84 -2.71 18.34
CA SER A 179 -9.32 -1.52 19.01
C SER A 179 -10.76 -1.19 18.57
N LYS A 180 -11.47 -0.39 19.37
CA LYS A 180 -12.71 0.22 18.89
C LYS A 180 -12.41 1.15 17.70
N PRO A 181 -13.30 1.24 16.69
CA PRO A 181 -13.22 2.21 15.61
C PRO A 181 -13.16 3.64 16.14
N LYS A 182 -12.32 4.47 15.52
CA LYS A 182 -12.18 5.90 15.86
C LYS A 182 -12.16 6.73 14.59
N LEU A 183 -12.60 7.99 14.69
CA LEU A 183 -12.36 8.97 13.65
C LEU A 183 -10.85 9.17 13.48
N PHE A 184 -10.35 8.96 12.26
CA PHE A 184 -8.94 9.09 11.91
C PHE A 184 -8.64 10.47 11.31
N LEU A 185 -9.49 10.93 10.39
CA LEU A 185 -9.32 12.23 9.75
C LEU A 185 -10.66 12.89 9.42
N ASP A 186 -10.79 14.14 9.85
CA ASP A 186 -11.78 15.10 9.36
C ASP A 186 -11.07 16.39 8.96
N PRO A 187 -10.79 16.60 7.66
CA PRO A 187 -10.12 17.79 7.17
C PRO A 187 -11.12 18.93 6.84
N GLY A 188 -12.40 18.78 7.21
CA GLY A 188 -13.47 19.73 6.86
C GLY A 188 -14.12 19.49 5.50
N PHE A 189 -13.71 18.45 4.77
CA PHE A 189 -14.23 18.09 3.45
C PHE A 189 -14.33 16.56 3.28
N SER A 190 -15.06 16.09 2.27
CA SER A 190 -15.26 14.66 1.99
C SER A 190 -13.94 14.03 1.54
N VAL A 191 -13.45 13.04 2.28
CA VAL A 191 -12.14 12.42 2.06
C VAL A 191 -12.28 10.90 1.91
N ILE A 192 -11.58 10.34 0.93
CA ILE A 192 -11.46 8.89 0.73
C ILE A 192 -10.00 8.53 0.34
N ASP A 193 -9.75 7.24 0.10
CA ASP A 193 -8.51 6.68 -0.46
C ASP A 193 -7.23 7.31 0.13
N ALA A 194 -6.93 6.98 1.39
CA ALA A 194 -5.77 7.53 2.08
C ALA A 194 -4.71 6.47 2.35
N VAL A 195 -3.44 6.87 2.26
CA VAL A 195 -2.25 6.03 2.45
C VAL A 195 -1.31 6.67 3.46
N ILE A 196 -0.95 5.90 4.50
CA ILE A 196 0.02 6.30 5.52
C ILE A 196 1.42 5.99 5.02
N VAL A 197 2.29 7.00 5.06
CA VAL A 197 3.70 6.89 4.65
C VAL A 197 4.60 7.31 5.80
N LYS A 198 5.40 6.39 6.31
CA LYS A 198 6.46 6.71 7.27
C LYS A 198 7.74 7.14 6.54
N ARG A 199 8.19 8.38 6.75
CA ARG A 199 9.46 8.90 6.19
C ARG A 199 10.64 8.62 7.13
N ALA A 200 10.41 8.81 8.43
CA ALA A 200 11.36 8.54 9.51
C ALA A 200 10.60 8.34 10.83
N VAL A 201 11.34 8.10 11.92
CA VAL A 201 10.77 8.06 13.27
C VAL A 201 10.06 9.39 13.56
N LYS A 202 8.79 9.33 13.99
CA LYS A 202 7.93 10.51 14.23
C LYS A 202 7.79 11.45 13.04
N ASP A 203 7.90 10.94 11.81
CA ASP A 203 7.73 11.72 10.59
C ASP A 203 6.89 10.93 9.58
N TYR A 204 5.59 11.25 9.55
CA TYR A 204 4.58 10.59 8.74
C TYR A 204 3.94 11.57 7.77
N VAL A 205 3.63 11.07 6.58
CA VAL A 205 2.84 11.76 5.56
C VAL A 205 1.59 10.93 5.30
N LEU A 206 0.45 11.58 5.22
CA LEU A 206 -0.77 10.98 4.68
C LEU A 206 -0.94 11.49 3.26
N VAL A 207 -1.00 10.60 2.27
CA VAL A 207 -1.50 10.93 0.94
C VAL A 207 -2.99 10.62 0.93
N LEU A 208 -3.83 11.55 0.48
CA LEU A 208 -5.28 11.42 0.58
C LEU A 208 -5.99 12.01 -0.65
N LYS A 209 -7.18 11.49 -0.96
CA LYS A 209 -8.05 12.07 -1.97
C LYS A 209 -9.07 13.01 -1.34
N ASP A 210 -9.07 14.26 -1.81
CA ASP A 210 -10.22 15.14 -1.65
C ASP A 210 -11.32 14.67 -2.62
N ASN A 211 -12.35 14.05 -2.05
CA ASN A 211 -13.47 13.50 -2.79
C ASN A 211 -14.56 14.54 -3.08
N THR A 212 -14.39 15.77 -2.60
CA THR A 212 -15.35 16.85 -2.81
C THR A 212 -15.49 17.15 -4.30
N ARG A 213 -16.71 17.31 -4.79
CA ARG A 213 -17.03 17.72 -6.15
C ARG A 213 -16.94 19.25 -6.23
N PRO A 214 -16.06 19.86 -7.05
CA PRO A 214 -15.48 19.31 -8.28
C PRO A 214 -14.00 18.89 -8.20
N ASN A 215 -13.39 18.83 -7.01
CA ASN A 215 -11.96 18.57 -6.80
C ASN A 215 -11.56 17.18 -7.31
N ARG A 216 -11.91 16.12 -6.57
CA ARG A 216 -11.60 14.72 -6.91
C ARG A 216 -10.12 14.55 -7.29
N ASN A 217 -9.24 14.98 -6.40
CA ASN A 217 -7.79 15.07 -6.60
C ASN A 217 -7.03 14.73 -5.31
N LEU A 218 -5.71 14.63 -5.41
CA LEU A 218 -4.85 14.21 -4.31
C LEU A 218 -4.21 15.40 -3.60
N LYS A 219 -4.06 15.25 -2.29
CA LYS A 219 -3.40 16.15 -1.35
C LYS A 219 -2.50 15.34 -0.43
N VAL A 220 -1.66 16.03 0.32
CA VAL A 220 -0.88 15.43 1.41
C VAL A 220 -1.12 16.17 2.73
N ALA A 221 -0.91 15.47 3.84
CA ALA A 221 -0.91 16.04 5.19
C ALA A 221 0.22 15.40 6.02
N PHE A 222 0.63 16.05 7.11
CA PHE A 222 1.83 15.67 7.87
C PHE A 222 1.50 15.38 9.33
N GLY A 223 2.16 14.37 9.91
CA GLY A 223 1.95 13.93 11.29
C GLY A 223 3.21 13.37 11.93
N GLN A 224 3.17 13.18 13.25
CA GLN A 224 4.27 12.59 14.02
C GLN A 224 3.98 11.16 14.49
N ASP A 225 2.84 10.61 14.08
CA ASP A 225 2.34 9.31 14.53
C ASP A 225 1.50 8.70 13.40
N ALA A 226 1.51 7.37 13.25
CA ALA A 226 0.73 6.67 12.23
C ALA A 226 -0.77 6.96 12.34
N LEU A 227 -1.29 7.15 13.57
CA LEU A 227 -2.69 7.50 13.84
C LEU A 227 -2.98 9.01 13.79
N GLY A 228 -1.98 9.84 13.47
CA GLY A 228 -2.10 11.30 13.47
C GLY A 228 -2.02 11.91 14.88
N PRO A 229 -2.47 13.16 15.05
CA PRO A 229 -3.22 13.96 14.08
C PRO A 229 -2.37 14.35 12.87
N TYR A 230 -2.95 14.25 11.68
CA TYR A 230 -2.38 14.82 10.47
C TYR A 230 -2.83 16.28 10.31
N ARG A 231 -1.89 17.16 9.99
CA ARG A 231 -2.08 18.61 9.87
C ARG A 231 -1.53 19.12 8.54
N ASP A 232 -1.72 20.41 8.28
CA ASP A 232 -1.16 21.10 7.12
C ASP A 232 -1.52 20.43 5.79
N VAL A 233 -2.82 20.14 5.62
CA VAL A 233 -3.35 19.59 4.37
C VAL A 233 -2.98 20.52 3.22
N SER A 234 -2.27 19.99 2.23
CA SER A 234 -1.71 20.77 1.14
C SER A 234 -2.76 21.24 0.14
N GLU A 235 -2.34 22.15 -0.74
CA GLU A 235 -2.98 22.28 -2.06
C GLU A 235 -2.89 20.97 -2.85
N THR A 236 -3.74 20.83 -3.86
CA THR A 236 -3.70 19.63 -4.70
C THR A 236 -2.43 19.57 -5.53
N PHE A 237 -1.85 18.36 -5.65
CA PHE A 237 -0.68 18.13 -6.50
C PHE A 237 -1.01 17.31 -7.75
N SER A 238 -2.20 16.71 -7.83
CA SER A 238 -2.60 15.84 -8.96
C SER A 238 -3.61 16.54 -9.87
N PRO A 239 -3.80 16.05 -11.11
CA PRO A 239 -4.97 16.38 -11.91
C PRO A 239 -6.28 16.03 -11.18
N LYS A 240 -7.38 16.65 -11.63
CA LYS A 240 -8.74 16.25 -11.24
C LYS A 240 -9.07 14.85 -11.76
N LEU A 241 -10.12 14.25 -11.20
CA LEU A 241 -10.60 12.93 -11.57
C LEU A 241 -9.52 11.85 -11.37
N THR A 242 -8.93 11.87 -10.17
CA THR A 242 -7.89 10.95 -9.73
C THR A 242 -8.31 10.24 -8.44
N GLU A 243 -7.85 9.00 -8.26
CA GLU A 243 -8.10 8.22 -7.04
C GLU A 243 -7.11 7.10 -6.77
N GLY A 244 -7.31 6.44 -5.62
CA GLY A 244 -6.55 5.26 -5.22
C GLY A 244 -5.04 5.45 -5.19
N PRO A 245 -4.50 6.43 -4.44
CA PRO A 245 -3.06 6.61 -4.36
C PRO A 245 -2.41 5.38 -3.72
N THR A 246 -1.19 5.06 -4.16
CA THR A 246 -0.27 4.16 -3.46
C THR A 246 1.14 4.70 -3.56
N VAL A 247 1.92 4.53 -2.50
CA VAL A 247 3.21 5.21 -2.34
C VAL A 247 4.32 4.19 -2.12
N VAL A 248 5.40 4.31 -2.90
CA VAL A 248 6.56 3.42 -2.79
C VAL A 248 7.87 4.19 -2.83
N LYS A 249 8.80 3.84 -1.95
CA LYS A 249 10.15 4.42 -1.97
C LYS A 249 11.01 3.76 -3.04
N ALA A 250 11.31 4.45 -4.13
CA ALA A 250 12.20 3.99 -5.19
C ALA A 250 13.55 4.73 -5.10
N LYS A 251 14.60 4.03 -4.67
CA LYS A 251 15.93 4.61 -4.38
C LYS A 251 15.82 5.76 -3.35
N ASN A 252 16.11 7.00 -3.76
CA ASN A 252 16.10 8.19 -2.90
C ASN A 252 14.75 8.92 -2.93
N ASP A 253 13.90 8.62 -3.91
CA ASP A 253 12.63 9.30 -4.12
C ASP A 253 11.46 8.39 -3.72
N TRP A 254 10.29 9.01 -3.57
CA TRP A 254 9.00 8.34 -3.49
C TRP A 254 8.27 8.47 -4.81
N LEU A 255 7.62 7.39 -5.23
CA LEU A 255 6.65 7.38 -6.33
C LEU A 255 5.26 7.28 -5.72
N ILE A 256 4.38 8.18 -6.13
CA ILE A 256 2.96 8.18 -5.81
C ILE A 256 2.22 7.79 -7.08
N TYR A 257 1.76 6.55 -7.13
CA TYR A 257 0.93 6.02 -8.20
C TYR A 257 -0.54 6.29 -7.90
N PHE A 258 -1.35 6.54 -8.92
CA PHE A 258 -2.80 6.73 -8.78
C PHE A 258 -3.56 6.47 -10.08
N ASP A 259 -4.83 6.10 -9.99
CA ASP A 259 -5.74 5.98 -11.13
C ASP A 259 -6.24 7.37 -11.54
N ALA A 260 -5.74 7.89 -12.66
CA ALA A 260 -6.24 9.12 -13.28
C ALA A 260 -7.42 8.77 -14.19
N TYR A 261 -8.54 8.33 -13.59
CA TYR A 261 -9.68 7.76 -14.31
C TYR A 261 -10.33 8.75 -15.30
N GLY A 262 -10.19 10.06 -15.08
CA GLY A 262 -10.61 11.07 -16.07
C GLY A 262 -9.86 10.98 -17.41
N GLN A 263 -8.62 10.49 -17.37
CA GLN A 263 -7.76 10.26 -18.53
C GLN A 263 -7.68 8.79 -18.94
N LYS A 264 -8.26 7.88 -18.13
CA LYS A 264 -8.23 6.42 -18.30
C LYS A 264 -6.80 5.84 -18.32
N ILE A 265 -5.92 6.38 -17.48
CA ILE A 265 -4.55 5.92 -17.32
C ILE A 265 -4.19 5.77 -15.84
N TYR A 266 -3.17 4.95 -15.55
CA TYR A 266 -2.45 5.01 -14.27
C TYR A 266 -1.32 6.03 -14.39
N SER A 267 -1.26 6.98 -13.45
CA SER A 267 -0.23 8.03 -13.42
C SER A 267 0.70 7.83 -12.23
N ALA A 268 1.89 8.43 -12.31
CA ALA A 268 2.87 8.38 -11.22
C ALA A 268 3.59 9.71 -11.07
N TYR A 269 3.61 10.23 -9.84
CA TYR A 269 4.30 11.47 -9.50
C TYR A 269 5.44 11.16 -8.54
N LYS A 270 6.59 11.81 -8.75
CA LYS A 270 7.80 11.61 -7.97
C LYS A 270 8.03 12.76 -6.99
N THR A 271 8.43 12.44 -5.76
CA THR A 271 8.77 13.44 -4.75
C THR A 271 9.86 12.94 -3.78
N SER A 272 10.67 13.84 -3.26
CA SER A 272 11.63 13.55 -2.17
C SER A 272 11.16 14.08 -0.81
N ASP A 273 10.22 15.02 -0.80
CA ASP A 273 9.85 15.81 0.37
C ASP A 273 8.33 15.92 0.62
N PHE A 274 7.50 15.40 -0.30
CA PHE A 274 6.04 15.55 -0.33
C PHE A 274 5.56 17.00 -0.36
N LYS A 275 6.39 17.91 -0.89
CA LYS A 275 6.05 19.31 -1.14
C LYS A 275 6.21 19.66 -2.60
N ASN A 276 7.22 19.08 -3.25
CA ASN A 276 7.49 19.24 -4.66
C ASN A 276 7.21 17.92 -5.39
N PHE A 277 6.43 17.98 -6.46
CA PHE A 277 6.02 16.81 -7.22
C PHE A 277 6.41 16.95 -8.68
N LYS A 278 7.10 15.95 -9.22
CA LYS A 278 7.43 15.84 -10.65
C LYS A 278 6.52 14.80 -11.28
N ASP A 279 5.78 15.18 -12.32
CA ASP A 279 5.08 14.20 -13.16
C ASP A 279 6.10 13.29 -13.85
N VAL A 280 5.98 11.98 -13.62
CA VAL A 280 6.79 10.93 -14.26
C VAL A 280 5.90 9.90 -14.94
N THR A 281 4.67 10.28 -15.31
CA THR A 281 3.69 9.39 -15.93
C THR A 281 4.22 8.78 -17.24
N SER A 282 4.99 9.55 -18.02
CA SER A 282 5.62 9.04 -19.25
C SER A 282 6.81 8.10 -19.00
N GLU A 283 7.30 8.02 -17.76
CA GLU A 283 8.44 7.18 -17.36
C GLU A 283 7.98 5.83 -16.76
N VAL A 284 6.67 5.63 -16.56
CA VAL A 284 6.12 4.43 -15.93
C VAL A 284 5.20 3.67 -16.88
N SER A 285 5.03 2.37 -16.64
CA SER A 285 4.05 1.56 -17.36
C SER A 285 3.29 0.65 -16.40
N VAL A 286 1.97 0.78 -16.38
CA VAL A 286 1.05 -0.13 -15.68
C VAL A 286 0.18 -0.82 -16.74
N PRO A 287 0.17 -2.16 -16.80
CA PRO A 287 -0.72 -2.90 -17.70
C PRO A 287 -2.19 -2.46 -17.58
N GLU A 288 -2.90 -2.48 -18.70
CA GLU A 288 -4.30 -2.07 -18.78
C GLU A 288 -5.21 -2.95 -17.92
N GLY A 289 -6.30 -2.37 -17.41
CA GLY A 289 -7.32 -3.08 -16.63
C GLY A 289 -7.09 -3.07 -15.13
N HIS A 290 -5.86 -2.80 -14.69
CA HIS A 290 -5.50 -2.73 -13.27
C HIS A 290 -5.97 -1.43 -12.61
N LYS A 291 -6.35 -1.54 -11.33
CA LYS A 291 -7.04 -0.50 -10.53
C LYS A 291 -6.38 -0.34 -9.17
N HIS A 292 -7.00 0.47 -8.31
CA HIS A 292 -6.53 0.80 -6.96
C HIS A 292 -6.08 -0.44 -6.17
N GLY A 293 -4.90 -0.34 -5.56
CA GLY A 293 -4.33 -1.30 -4.61
C GLY A 293 -3.04 -0.71 -4.01
N THR A 294 -2.21 -1.53 -3.40
CA THR A 294 -1.03 -1.14 -2.62
C THR A 294 0.24 -1.71 -3.24
N ILE A 295 1.30 -0.89 -3.26
CA ILE A 295 2.63 -1.31 -3.67
C ILE A 295 3.48 -1.60 -2.44
N ILE A 296 4.04 -2.81 -2.36
CA ILE A 296 4.98 -3.20 -1.31
C ILE A 296 6.32 -3.65 -1.86
N LYS A 297 7.39 -3.39 -1.10
CA LYS A 297 8.69 -4.02 -1.35
C LYS A 297 8.68 -5.45 -0.85
N VAL A 298 9.17 -6.38 -1.67
CA VAL A 298 9.28 -7.79 -1.31
C VAL A 298 10.65 -8.34 -1.71
N LYS A 299 11.03 -9.46 -1.09
CA LYS A 299 12.21 -10.21 -1.55
C LYS A 299 11.93 -10.76 -2.94
N ARG A 300 12.92 -10.69 -3.85
CA ARG A 300 12.78 -11.20 -5.22
C ARG A 300 12.28 -12.64 -5.31
N LYS A 301 12.69 -13.50 -4.36
CA LYS A 301 12.21 -14.89 -4.27
C LYS A 301 10.68 -15.03 -4.12
N VAL A 302 10.01 -14.03 -3.54
CA VAL A 302 8.54 -14.00 -3.42
C VAL A 302 7.94 -13.86 -4.82
N ILE A 303 8.43 -12.88 -5.59
CA ILE A 303 8.00 -12.66 -6.98
C ILE A 303 8.26 -13.89 -7.85
N GLU A 304 9.46 -14.48 -7.78
CA GLU A 304 9.76 -15.70 -8.56
C GLU A 304 8.93 -16.91 -8.11
N GLY A 305 8.43 -16.93 -6.87
CA GLY A 305 7.46 -17.91 -6.41
C GLY A 305 6.10 -17.75 -7.09
N LEU A 306 5.62 -16.50 -7.21
CA LEU A 306 4.33 -16.17 -7.82
C LEU A 306 4.30 -16.36 -9.35
N LYS A 307 5.46 -16.29 -10.00
CA LYS A 307 5.59 -16.49 -11.45
C LYS A 307 5.43 -17.94 -11.90
N LYS A 308 5.64 -18.90 -11.00
CA LYS A 308 5.43 -20.33 -11.26
C LYS A 308 3.93 -20.59 -11.38
#